data_AF-A0A5N6RZ90-F1
#
_entry.id   AF-A0A5N6RZ90-F1
#
_cell.length_a   1.000
_cell.length_b   1.000
_cell.length_c   1.000
_cell.angle_alpha   90.00
_cell.angle_beta   90.00
_cell.angle_gamma   90.00
#
_symmetry.space_group_name_H-M   'P 1'
#
loop_
_entity.id
_entity.type
_entity.pdbx_description
1 polymer ?
#
loop_
_entity_poly.entity_id
_entity_poly.type
_entity_poly.pdbx_seq_one_letter_code
_entity_poly.pdbx_strand_id
1 'polypeptide(L)' 'MPAQLTKEQLAENVYQSVHSVEMEGGSVSPEFMAEAREYVNGRINVDQWKEQIKNRLKAKYAR' A
#
# COMPACT_ATOMS: atom_id res chain seq x y z
N MET A 1 -20.48 -6.02 -12.14
CA MET A 1 -19.47 -4.95 -11.92
C MET A 1 -18.91 -5.16 -10.53
N PRO A 2 -17.61 -5.42 -10.32
CA PRO A 2 -17.07 -5.45 -8.96
C PRO A 2 -17.33 -4.08 -8.32
N ALA A 3 -17.91 -4.07 -7.12
CA ALA A 3 -18.19 -2.82 -6.42
C ALA A 3 -16.87 -2.08 -6.16
N GLN A 4 -16.75 -0.86 -6.68
CA GLN A 4 -15.61 -0.02 -6.41
C GLN A 4 -15.66 0.38 -4.93
N LEU A 5 -14.65 -0.01 -4.16
CA LEU A 5 -14.59 0.29 -2.73
C LEU A 5 -14.60 1.80 -2.50
N THR A 6 -15.30 2.24 -1.46
CA THR A 6 -15.27 3.65 -1.04
C THR A 6 -13.90 3.99 -0.45
N LYS A 7 -13.59 5.28 -0.39
CA LYS A 7 -12.36 5.78 0.27
C LYS A 7 -12.22 5.28 1.71
N GLU A 8 -13.32 5.20 2.46
CA GLU A 8 -13.34 4.72 3.83
C GLU A 8 -13.01 3.23 3.91
N GLN A 9 -13.60 2.42 3.03
CA GLN A 9 -13.30 0.99 2.94
C GLN A 9 -11.84 0.73 2.53
N LEU A 10 -11.30 1.56 1.63
CA LEU A 10 -9.88 1.48 1.25
C LEU A 10 -8.96 1.84 2.43
N ALA A 11 -9.31 2.87 3.20
CA ALA A 11 -8.56 3.29 4.38
C ALA A 11 -8.58 2.20 5.47
N GLU A 12 -9.74 1.60 5.70
CA GLU A 12 -9.90 0.49 6.65
C GLU A 12 -9.08 -0.73 6.23
N ASN A 13 -9.10 -1.11 4.96
CA ASN A 13 -8.30 -2.21 4.44
C ASN A 13 -6.79 -1.97 4.61
N VAL A 14 -6.33 -0.74 4.34
CA VAL A 14 -4.93 -0.36 4.57
C VAL A 14 -4.58 -0.45 6.05
N TYR A 15 -5.45 0.06 6.92
CA TYR A 15 -5.23 0.01 8.37
C TYR A 15 -5.13 -1.43 8.88
N GLN A 16 -6.07 -2.31 8.50
CA GLN A 16 -6.05 -3.72 8.90
C GLN A 16 -4.78 -4.42 8.40
N SER A 17 -4.33 -4.12 7.18
CA SER A 17 -3.12 -4.69 6.61
C SER A 17 -1.86 -4.25 7.37
N VAL A 18 -1.75 -2.96 7.68
CA VAL A 18 -0.64 -2.41 8.48
C VAL A 18 -0.64 -3.01 9.88
N HIS A 19 -1.81 -3.04 10.52
CA HIS A 19 -1.95 -3.59 11.87
C HIS A 19 -1.56 -5.06 11.95
N SER A 20 -1.92 -5.87 10.94
CA SER A 20 -1.49 -7.27 10.88
C SER A 20 0.04 -7.42 10.83
N VAL A 21 0.72 -6.57 10.06
CA VAL A 21 2.19 -6.58 9.98
C VAL A 21 2.81 -6.18 11.31
N GLU A 22 2.26 -5.17 11.98
CA GLU A 22 2.72 -4.75 13.31
C GLU A 22 2.53 -5.84 14.37
N MET A 23 1.42 -6.58 14.32
CA MET A 23 1.14 -7.71 15.22
C MET A 23 2.12 -8.87 15.03
N GLU A 24 2.68 -9.05 13.83
CA GLU A 24 3.74 -10.02 13.55
C GLU A 24 5.15 -9.50 13.95
N GLY A 25 5.25 -8.32 14.55
CA GLY A 25 6.51 -7.67 14.90
C GLY A 25 7.22 -7.02 13.70
N GLY A 26 6.53 -6.94 12.56
CA GLY A 26 6.99 -6.22 11.39
C GLY A 26 6.80 -4.72 11.52
N SER A 27 7.31 -3.99 10.53
CA SER A 27 7.05 -2.56 10.38
C SER A 27 6.89 -2.21 8.90
N VAL A 28 5.99 -1.28 8.62
CA VAL A 28 5.83 -0.69 7.29
C VAL A 28 6.68 0.55 7.15
N SER A 29 7.27 0.73 5.97
CA SER A 29 8.13 1.89 5.72
C SER A 29 7.31 3.17 5.53
N PRO A 30 7.88 4.35 5.82
CA PRO A 30 7.20 5.62 5.56
C PRO A 30 6.76 5.81 4.11
N GLU A 31 7.56 5.30 3.16
CA GLU A 31 7.24 5.34 1.73
C GLU A 31 6.02 4.48 1.40
N PHE A 32 5.90 3.29 2.01
CA PHE A 32 4.70 2.46 1.87
C PHE A 32 3.44 3.21 2.37
N MET A 33 3.53 3.90 3.51
CA MET A 33 2.41 4.68 4.05
C MET A 33 2.04 5.89 3.17
N ALA A 34 3.03 6.51 2.53
CA ALA A 34 2.79 7.58 1.56
C ALA A 34 2.01 7.06 0.33
N GLU A 35 2.43 5.93 -0.24
CA GLU A 35 1.76 5.28 -1.37
C GLU A 35 0.35 4.80 -0.99
N ALA A 36 0.18 4.24 0.20
CA ALA A 36 -1.13 3.82 0.72
C ALA A 36 -2.10 5.00 0.81
N ARG A 37 -1.62 6.18 1.21
CA ARG A 37 -2.41 7.41 1.20
C ARG A 37 -2.80 7.84 -0.22
N GLU A 38 -1.91 7.68 -1.20
CA GLU A 38 -2.23 7.97 -2.61
C GLU A 38 -3.29 7.01 -3.16
N TYR A 39 -3.19 5.73 -2.81
CA TYR A 39 -4.16 4.69 -3.18
C TYR A 39 -5.55 4.97 -2.59
N VAL A 40 -5.62 5.27 -1.28
CA VAL A 40 -6.87 5.65 -0.60
C VAL A 40 -7.50 6.91 -1.20
N ASN A 41 -6.68 7.87 -1.62
CA ASN A 41 -7.16 9.08 -2.31
C ASN A 41 -7.52 8.85 -3.79
N GLY A 42 -7.37 7.64 -4.32
CA GLY A 42 -7.65 7.30 -5.71
C GLY A 42 -6.68 7.93 -6.72
N ARG A 43 -5.52 8.42 -6.26
CA ARG A 43 -4.47 8.99 -7.14
C ARG A 43 -3.68 7.91 -7.87
N ILE A 44 -3.55 6.75 -7.24
CA ILE A 44 -2.98 5.54 -7.83
C ILE A 44 -3.95 4.38 -7.65
N ASN A 45 -3.92 3.42 -8.56
CA ASN A 45 -4.61 2.14 -8.41
C ASN A 45 -3.66 1.08 -7.85
N VAL A 46 -4.20 -0.11 -7.57
CA VAL A 46 -3.43 -1.21 -6.96
C VAL A 46 -2.29 -1.72 -7.86
N ASP A 47 -2.45 -1.67 -9.18
CA ASP A 47 -1.43 -2.15 -10.13
C ASP A 47 -0.26 -1.16 -10.20
N GLN A 48 -0.56 0.14 -10.26
CA GLN A 48 0.44 1.20 -10.16
C GLN A 48 1.22 1.10 -8.84
N TRP A 49 0.52 0.86 -7.72
CA TRP A 49 1.18 0.68 -6.43
C TRP A 49 2.10 -0.54 -6.42
N LYS A 50 1.66 -1.68 -6.97
CA LYS A 50 2.51 -2.88 -7.12
C LYS A 50 3.76 -2.61 -7.95
N GLU A 51 3.65 -1.85 -9.04
CA GLU A 51 4.80 -1.48 -9.87
C GLU A 51 5.80 -0.60 -9.12
N GLN A 52 5.33 0.38 -8.35
CA GLN A 52 6.19 1.23 -7.52
C GLN A 52 6.97 0.41 -6.48
N ILE A 53 6.29 -0.51 -5.77
CA ILE A 53 6.96 -1.43 -4.82
C ILE A 53 8.02 -2.27 -5.53
N LYS A 54 7.69 -2.87 -6.69
CA LYS A 54 8.64 -3.68 -7.46
C LYS A 54 9.86 -2.88 -7.88
N ASN A 55 9.67 -1.66 -8.36
CA ASN A 55 10.76 -0.79 -8.80
C ASN A 55 11.66 -0.40 -7.62
N ARG A 56 11.08 -0.11 -6.45
CA ARG A 56 11.84 0.15 -5.22
C ARG A 56 12.66 -1.06 -4.78
N LEU A 57 12.07 -2.26 -4.79
CA LEU A 57 12.79 -3.49 -4.45
C LEU A 57 13.92 -3.74 -5.44
N LYS A 58 13.66 -3.62 -6.75
CA LYS A 58 14.72 -3.73 -7.76
C LYS A 58 15.86 -2.75 -7.51
N ALA A 59 15.57 -1.47 -7.24
CA ALA A 59 16.61 -0.48 -6.94
C ALA A 59 17.42 -0.81 -5.67
N LYS A 60 16.77 -1.42 -4.66
CA LYS A 60 17.41 -1.84 -3.41
C LYS A 60 18.33 -3.06 -3.59
N TYR A 61 17.94 -4.01 -4.45
CA TYR A 61 18.66 -5.28 -4.68
C TYR A 61 19.53 -5.28 -5.94
N ALA A 62 19.53 -4.22 -6.74
CA ALA A 62 20.43 -4.04 -7.89
C ALA A 62 21.84 -3.54 -7.48
N ARG A 63 22.15 -3.54 -6.18
CA ARG A 63 23.46 -3.21 -5.62
C ARG A 63 24.18 -4.46 -5.16
#